data_AF-A0A2M7AIR8-F1
#
_entry.id   AF-A0A2M7AIR8-F1
#
_cell.length_a   1.000
_cell.length_b   1.000
_cell.length_c   1.000
_cell.angle_alpha   90.00
_cell.angle_beta   90.00
_cell.angle_gamma   90.00
#
_symmetry.space_group_name_H-M   'P 1'
#
loop_
_entity.id
_entity.type
_entity.pdbx_description
1 polymer ?
#
loop_
_entity_poly.entity_id
_entity_poly.type
_entity_poly.pdbx_seq_one_letter_code
_entity_poly.pdbx_strand_id
1 'polypeptide(L)'
;MATREKHRDPIPDSFASIEEAGEFWDTHSTADYEHLMKDVHFDVNLQRRTFLVPIEGEIAREINTVARQEGLGLETVVNVWLREKLTAISSKPQTQRAPRA
;
A
#
# COMPACT_ATOMS: atom_id res chain seq x y z
N MET A 1 -2.54 -3.37 -34.62
CA MET A 1 -2.98 -4.52 -33.80
C MET A 1 -4.47 -4.63 -33.97
N ALA A 2 -4.98 -5.69 -34.58
CA ALA A 2 -6.39 -5.83 -34.93
C ALA A 2 -7.21 -6.16 -33.67
N THR A 3 -8.12 -5.28 -33.27
CA THR A 3 -9.08 -5.53 -32.20
C THR A 3 -10.15 -6.47 -32.74
N ARG A 4 -10.12 -7.73 -32.29
CA ARG A 4 -11.19 -8.70 -32.54
C ARG A 4 -12.44 -8.15 -31.85
N GLU A 5 -13.44 -7.74 -32.62
CA GLU A 5 -14.72 -7.29 -32.07
C GLU A 5 -15.34 -8.43 -31.26
N LYS A 6 -15.17 -8.35 -29.93
CA LYS A 6 -15.92 -9.18 -29.00
C LYS A 6 -17.32 -8.59 -28.95
N HIS A 7 -18.32 -9.39 -29.34
CA HIS A 7 -19.70 -9.13 -29.01
C HIS A 7 -19.79 -9.00 -27.49
N ARG A 8 -20.06 -7.78 -26.99
CA ARG A 8 -20.14 -7.45 -25.56
C ARG A 8 -21.61 -7.33 -25.19
N ASP A 9 -21.98 -7.90 -24.05
CA ASP A 9 -23.35 -7.82 -23.58
C ASP A 9 -23.71 -6.37 -23.22
N PRO A 10 -24.87 -5.85 -23.64
CA PRO A 10 -25.27 -4.50 -23.27
C PRO A 10 -25.45 -4.41 -21.75
N ILE A 11 -25.09 -3.27 -21.16
CA ILE A 11 -25.41 -3.00 -19.76
C ILE A 11 -26.95 -2.94 -19.64
N PRO A 12 -27.57 -3.74 -18.75
CA PRO A 12 -29.01 -3.66 -18.52
C PRO A 12 -29.46 -2.27 -18.05
N ASP A 13 -30.66 -1.83 -18.44
CA ASP A 13 -31.24 -0.57 -17.98
C ASP A 13 -31.41 -0.53 -16.45
N SER A 14 -31.58 -1.69 -15.83
CA SER A 14 -31.65 -1.88 -14.37
C SER A 14 -31.22 -3.28 -13.97
N PHE A 15 -30.59 -3.42 -12.81
CA PHE A 15 -30.40 -4.70 -12.13
C PHE A 15 -31.51 -4.90 -11.10
N ALA A 16 -32.02 -6.13 -10.98
CA ALA A 16 -33.03 -6.49 -9.99
C ALA A 16 -32.48 -6.56 -8.56
N SER A 17 -31.16 -6.76 -8.40
CA SER A 17 -30.47 -6.70 -7.10
C SER A 17 -29.00 -6.24 -7.22
N ILE A 18 -28.38 -5.96 -6.07
CA ILE A 18 -26.93 -5.64 -6.00
C ILE A 18 -26.10 -6.87 -6.36
N GLU A 19 -26.54 -8.06 -5.95
CA GLU A 19 -25.89 -9.33 -6.25
C GLU A 19 -25.84 -9.59 -7.75
N GLU A 20 -26.95 -9.37 -8.47
CA GLU A 20 -27.00 -9.50 -9.93
C GLU A 20 -26.06 -8.50 -10.63
N ALA A 21 -25.99 -7.26 -10.13
CA ALA A 21 -25.04 -6.27 -10.64
C ALA A 21 -23.58 -6.72 -10.41
N GLY A 22 -23.30 -7.34 -9.25
CA GLY A 22 -22.00 -7.93 -8.94
C GLY A 22 -21.64 -9.07 -9.91
N GLU A 23 -22.54 -10.04 -10.11
CA GLU A 23 -22.35 -11.16 -11.03
C GLU A 23 -22.07 -10.69 -12.47
N PHE A 24 -22.74 -9.63 -12.91
CA PHE A 24 -22.46 -9.01 -14.20
C PHE A 24 -21.02 -8.45 -14.25
N TRP A 25 -20.62 -7.63 -13.28
CA TRP A 25 -19.30 -6.99 -13.29
C TRP A 25 -18.13 -7.93 -12.93
N ASP A 26 -18.37 -9.08 -12.31
CA ASP A 26 -17.35 -10.11 -12.07
C ASP A 26 -16.78 -10.68 -13.38
N THR A 27 -17.58 -10.65 -14.46
CA THR A 27 -17.21 -11.18 -15.78
C THR A 27 -16.97 -10.09 -16.83
N HIS A 28 -17.30 -8.83 -16.51
CA HIS A 28 -17.23 -7.69 -17.43
C HIS A 28 -16.26 -6.61 -16.94
N SER A 29 -15.37 -6.14 -17.81
CA SER A 29 -14.50 -5.01 -17.47
C SER A 29 -15.24 -3.69 -17.65
N THR A 30 -15.17 -2.79 -16.67
CA THR A 30 -15.70 -1.43 -16.79
C THR A 30 -15.04 -0.64 -17.93
N ALA A 31 -13.78 -0.92 -18.24
CA ALA A 31 -13.06 -0.29 -19.35
C ALA A 31 -13.66 -0.62 -20.72
N ASP A 32 -14.38 -1.74 -20.86
CA ASP A 32 -15.04 -2.11 -22.13
C ASP A 32 -16.25 -1.22 -22.46
N TYR A 33 -16.74 -0.45 -21.48
CA TYR A 33 -17.92 0.42 -21.56
C TYR A 33 -17.60 1.91 -21.39
N GLU A 34 -16.34 2.31 -21.54
CA GLU A 34 -15.88 3.71 -21.38
C GLU A 34 -16.70 4.71 -22.22
N HIS A 35 -17.12 4.30 -23.43
CA HIS A 35 -17.96 5.10 -24.33
C HIS A 35 -19.37 5.42 -23.79
N LEU A 36 -19.84 4.70 -22.75
CA LEU A 36 -21.10 4.95 -22.04
C LEU A 36 -20.89 5.81 -20.78
N MET A 37 -19.64 6.09 -20.42
CA MET A 37 -19.30 6.85 -19.23
C MET A 37 -19.15 8.33 -19.56
N LYS A 38 -19.15 9.14 -18.50
CA LYS A 38 -18.86 10.57 -18.58
C LYS A 38 -17.53 10.85 -17.92
N ASP A 39 -16.73 11.72 -18.51
CA ASP A 39 -15.51 12.21 -17.88
C ASP A 39 -15.87 12.97 -16.59
N VAL A 40 -15.19 12.61 -15.51
CA VAL A 40 -15.31 13.27 -14.22
C VAL A 40 -13.94 13.70 -13.74
N HIS A 41 -13.83 14.95 -13.31
CA HIS A 41 -12.62 15.46 -12.68
C HIS A 41 -12.68 15.23 -11.17
N PHE A 42 -11.65 14.62 -10.61
CA PHE A 42 -11.49 14.46 -9.17
C PHE A 42 -10.02 14.57 -8.79
N ASP A 43 -9.77 15.14 -7.62
CA ASP A 43 -8.42 15.28 -7.06
C ASP A 43 -8.13 14.14 -6.08
N VAL A 44 -7.02 13.45 -6.29
CA VAL A 44 -6.51 12.46 -5.32
C VAL A 44 -5.28 13.03 -4.63
N ASN A 45 -5.42 13.33 -3.34
CA ASN A 45 -4.27 13.73 -2.53
C ASN A 45 -3.56 12.51 -1.93
N LEU A 46 -2.66 11.89 -2.69
CA LEU A 46 -1.79 10.82 -2.19
C LEU A 46 -0.68 11.39 -1.31
N GLN A 47 -0.94 11.58 -0.01
CA GLN A 47 0.09 12.04 0.93
C GLN A 47 1.00 10.89 1.36
N ARG A 48 2.27 10.93 0.91
CA ARG A 48 3.33 10.15 1.56
C ARG A 48 3.54 10.69 2.97
N ARG A 49 3.46 9.81 3.97
CA ARG A 49 3.74 10.16 5.37
C ARG A 49 5.24 9.98 5.61
N THR A 50 5.93 11.09 5.86
CA THR A 50 7.35 11.08 6.25
C THR A 50 7.46 11.31 7.75
N PHE A 51 8.17 10.43 8.44
CA PHE A 51 8.52 10.60 9.85
C PHE A 51 9.95 11.10 9.94
N LEU A 52 10.15 12.24 10.60
CA LEU A 52 11.48 12.79 10.87
C LEU A 52 11.86 12.45 12.31
N VAL A 53 12.98 11.77 12.47
CA VAL A 53 13.53 11.41 13.78
C VAL A 53 14.93 12.02 13.88
N PRO A 54 15.20 12.91 14.85
CA PRO A 54 16.55 13.38 15.11
C PRO A 54 17.44 12.21 15.54
N ILE A 55 18.62 12.09 14.92
CA ILE A 55 19.63 11.09 15.22
C ILE A 55 20.94 11.83 15.48
N GLU A 56 21.74 11.35 16.43
CA GLU A 56 23.06 11.90 16.69
C GLU A 56 23.97 11.81 15.45
N GLY A 57 24.82 12.83 15.27
CA GLY A 57 25.65 12.96 14.07
C GLY A 57 26.59 11.78 13.83
N GLU A 58 27.24 11.27 14.89
CA GLU A 58 28.12 10.11 14.79
C GLU A 58 27.38 8.86 14.33
N ILE A 59 26.24 8.58 14.96
CA ILE A 59 25.39 7.44 14.62
C ILE A 59 24.95 7.51 13.16
N ALA A 60 24.51 8.68 12.70
CA ALA A 60 24.11 8.88 11.31
C ALA A 60 25.28 8.63 10.32
N ARG A 61 26.50 9.03 10.67
CA ARG A 61 27.70 8.79 9.85
C ARG A 61 28.04 7.30 9.75
N GLU A 62 27.95 6.58 10.86
CA GLU A 62 28.20 5.13 10.88
C GLU A 62 27.17 4.37 10.04
N ILE A 63 25.88 4.66 10.22
CA ILE A 63 24.80 4.07 9.42
C ILE A 63 25.01 4.32 7.93
N ASN A 64 25.37 5.56 7.56
CA ASN A 64 25.61 5.92 6.16
C ASN A 64 26.81 5.18 5.57
N THR A 65 27.83 4.90 6.37
CA THR A 65 29.00 4.11 5.94
C THR A 65 28.59 2.67 5.63
N VAL A 66 27.81 2.05 6.52
CA VAL A 66 27.26 0.70 6.28
C VAL A 66 26.37 0.68 5.05
N ALA A 67 25.44 1.64 4.93
CA ALA A 67 24.54 1.73 3.79
C ALA A 67 25.31 1.79 2.45
N ARG A 68 26.38 2.58 2.39
CA ARG A 68 27.24 2.68 1.20
C ARG A 68 27.99 1.39 0.90
N GLN A 69 28.52 0.70 1.92
CA GLN A 69 29.24 -0.56 1.76
C GLN A 69 28.32 -1.65 1.20
N GLU A 70 27.06 -1.68 1.63
CA GLU A 70 26.05 -2.63 1.20
C GLU A 70 25.32 -2.21 -0.11
N GLY A 71 25.61 -1.03 -0.65
CA GLY A 71 24.90 -0.49 -1.83
C GLY A 71 23.43 -0.14 -1.58
N LEU A 72 23.05 0.11 -0.32
CA LEU A 72 21.70 0.38 0.14
C LEU A 72 21.50 1.86 0.48
N GLY A 73 20.24 2.29 0.52
CA GLY A 73 19.85 3.59 1.06
C GLY A 73 19.92 3.61 2.59
N LEU A 74 20.27 4.78 3.16
CA LEU A 74 20.29 4.98 4.62
C LEU A 74 18.93 4.65 5.26
N GLU A 75 17.83 5.06 4.63
CA GLU A 75 16.46 4.71 5.05
C GLU A 75 16.25 3.20 5.14
N THR A 76 16.72 2.45 4.14
CA THR A 76 16.57 0.98 4.09
C THR A 76 17.26 0.33 5.28
N VAL A 77 18.52 0.71 5.53
CA VAL A 77 19.31 0.18 6.66
C VAL A 77 18.63 0.50 7.99
N VAL A 78 18.21 1.76 8.20
CA VAL A 78 17.50 2.18 9.42
C VAL A 78 16.23 1.36 9.62
N ASN A 79 15.40 1.21 8.58
CA ASN A 79 14.13 0.48 8.68
C ASN A 79 14.33 -1.01 8.99
N VAL A 80 15.33 -1.66 8.39
CA VAL A 80 15.67 -3.05 8.67
C VAL A 80 16.07 -3.22 10.13
N TRP A 81 17.02 -2.42 10.61
CA TRP A 81 17.50 -2.52 11.99
C TRP A 81 16.40 -2.23 13.01
N LEU A 82 15.56 -1.21 12.78
CA LEU A 82 14.43 -0.93 13.66
C LEU A 82 13.45 -2.10 13.70
N ARG A 83 13.17 -2.74 12.57
CA ARG A 83 12.29 -3.91 12.50
C ARG A 83 12.84 -5.10 13.28
N GLU A 84 14.14 -5.36 13.16
CA GLU A 84 14.82 -6.41 13.94
C GLU A 84 14.72 -6.14 15.44
N LYS A 85 14.99 -4.90 15.88
CA LYS A 85 14.89 -4.52 17.30
C LYS A 85 13.46 -4.65 17.82
N LEU A 86 12.47 -4.20 17.06
CA LEU A 86 11.05 -4.33 17.42
C LEU A 86 10.64 -5.79 17.55
N THR A 87 11.07 -6.65 16.62
CA THR A 87 10.80 -8.09 16.67
C THR A 87 11.41 -8.73 17.90
N ALA A 88 12.64 -8.37 18.26
CA ALA A 88 13.34 -8.85 19.44
C ALA A 88 12.71 -8.37 20.76
N ILE A 89 12.06 -7.21 20.78
CA ILE A 89 11.33 -6.69 21.94
C ILE A 89 9.99 -7.41 22.09
N SER A 90 9.25 -7.59 21.00
CA SER A 90 7.94 -8.25 21.01
C SER A 90 8.02 -9.74 21.32
N SER A 91 9.15 -10.40 21.07
CA SER A 91 9.37 -11.82 21.39
C SER A 91 9.84 -12.10 22.82
N LYS A 92 10.23 -11.05 23.59
CA LYS A 92 10.53 -11.21 25.02
C LYS A 92 9.22 -11.22 25.82
N PRO A 93 8.97 -12.24 26.68
CA PRO A 93 7.80 -12.22 27.55
C PRO A 93 7.87 -10.98 28.44
N GLN A 94 6.80 -10.19 28.43
CA GLN A 94 6.62 -9.08 29.36
C GLN A 94 6.59 -9.67 30.77
N THR A 95 7.70 -9.58 31.51
CA THR A 95 7.70 -9.80 32.94
C THR A 95 6.66 -8.85 33.53
N GLN A 96 5.58 -9.43 34.03
CA GLN A 96 4.48 -8.76 34.71
C GLN A 96 5.03 -7.68 35.64
N ARG A 97 4.76 -6.41 35.30
CA ARG A 97 4.69 -5.37 36.32
C ARG A 97 3.43 -5.64 37.13
N ALA A 98 3.61 -6.21 38.32
CA ALA A 98 2.54 -6.38 39.29
C ALA A 98 1.88 -5.01 39.59
N PRO A 99 0.55 -4.97 39.79
CA PRO A 99 -0.11 -3.75 40.23
C PRO A 99 0.38 -3.40 41.65
N ARG A 100 0.80 -2.14 41.85
CA ARG A 100 0.99 -1.62 43.20
C ARG A 100 -0.38 -1.53 43.87
N ALA A 101 -0.48 -2.15 45.04
CA ALA A 101 -1.61 -2.04 45.96
C ALA A 101 -1.75 -0.61 46.52
#